data_AF-A0A7L3R7P9-F1
#
_entry.id   AF-A0A7L3R7P9-F1
#
_cell.length_a   1.000
_cell.length_b   1.000
_cell.length_c   1.000
_cell.angle_alpha   90.00
_cell.angle_beta   90.00
_cell.angle_gamma   90.00
#
_symmetry.space_group_name_H-M   'P 1'
#
loop_
_entity.id
_entity.type
_entity.pdbx_description
1 polymer ?
#
loop_
_entity_poly.entity_id
_entity_poly.type
_entity_poly.pdbx_seq_one_letter_code
_entity_poly.pdbx_strand_id
1 'polypeptide(L)'
;MALWARQASRWCHLLKAACAAEFHGRLRGCSSAAQACHGFAPRALLPSPNDVLPWRLQAYRHASVGSCSPPDSAKDGSFSSPESNLPLPVKQEQTKPETLPDLNEKTLYEDWDDVPPSSALEQISEEEAVQIIAEPLLPLHSSTLRDYVDHSETLAKLVHLGVDLSQVEKRQKAGQLLLTLDFEKDIRKILLFLKDVGVEDNQLGPFLTKNPYILGEDLEALETRVAYLKSKKFGKAEIAQMVSRAPYLLLFSVERLDNRLGFFKNELGLSVKKTKDLVIRLPRLLTGKLEPVKENLQVCQIELGFQRNEIQQIVFKTPKILTASKKRLKQTFDYLHNIMGIPHHMLTRFPQVFNSKLLRIKERHMFLTFLGRAQYDPAQPSYISLDQLVSLPDEVFCTEIAKASIQDFEKFLKTL
;
A
#
# COMPACT_ATOMS: atom_id res chain seq x y z
N MET A 1 -8.21 48.32 -3.54
CA MET A 1 -7.25 48.22 -4.66
C MET A 1 -6.81 46.75 -4.78
N ALA A 2 -7.73 45.80 -4.96
CA ALA A 2 -8.44 45.48 -6.21
C ALA A 2 -7.50 44.84 -7.25
N LEU A 3 -7.15 43.56 -7.06
CA LEU A 3 -6.69 42.67 -8.15
C LEU A 3 -6.82 41.15 -7.86
N TRP A 4 -7.17 40.74 -6.64
CA TRP A 4 -7.41 39.32 -6.30
C TRP A 4 -8.89 38.90 -6.19
N ALA A 5 -9.82 39.80 -6.52
CA ALA A 5 -11.27 39.53 -6.50
C ALA A 5 -11.91 39.36 -7.90
N ARG A 6 -11.11 39.24 -8.97
CA ARG A 6 -11.61 39.13 -10.36
C ARG A 6 -11.36 37.78 -11.07
N GLN A 7 -10.74 36.80 -10.42
CA GLN A 7 -10.55 35.47 -11.01
C GLN A 7 -11.49 34.38 -10.48
N ALA A 8 -12.18 34.59 -9.36
CA ALA A 8 -13.15 33.63 -8.84
C ALA A 8 -14.56 33.74 -9.47
N SER A 9 -14.89 34.85 -10.14
CA SER A 9 -16.22 35.05 -10.74
C SER A 9 -16.34 34.56 -12.19
N ARG A 10 -15.23 34.26 -12.89
CA ARG A 10 -15.28 33.72 -14.27
C ARG A 10 -15.48 32.20 -14.34
N TRP A 11 -15.21 31.46 -13.26
CA TRP A 11 -15.39 30.00 -13.22
C TRP A 11 -16.81 29.58 -12.87
N CYS A 12 -17.57 30.39 -12.11
CA CYS A 12 -18.96 30.09 -11.79
C CYS A 12 -19.97 30.37 -12.93
N HIS A 13 -19.60 31.12 -13.95
CA HIS A 13 -20.47 31.38 -15.11
C HIS A 13 -20.28 30.39 -16.27
N LEU A 14 -19.13 29.71 -16.38
CA LEU A 14 -18.87 28.71 -17.42
C LEU A 14 -19.50 27.33 -17.11
N LEU A 15 -19.76 27.00 -15.84
CA LEU A 15 -20.41 25.75 -15.45
C LEU A 15 -21.94 25.79 -15.48
N LYS A 16 -22.55 26.99 -15.49
CA LYS A 16 -24.01 27.15 -15.66
C LYS A 16 -24.45 27.26 -17.13
N ALA A 17 -23.52 27.41 -18.08
CA ALA A 17 -23.83 27.46 -19.52
C ALA A 17 -23.70 26.10 -20.23
N ALA A 18 -23.05 25.10 -19.61
CA ALA A 18 -22.83 23.78 -20.23
C ALA A 18 -23.95 22.75 -19.98
N CYS A 19 -24.97 23.08 -19.15
CA CYS A 19 -26.14 22.21 -18.92
C CYS A 19 -27.40 22.64 -19.69
N ALA A 20 -27.33 23.67 -20.54
CA ALA A 20 -28.48 24.16 -21.32
C ALA A 20 -28.34 23.94 -22.84
N ALA A 21 -27.33 23.19 -23.31
CA ALA A 21 -27.00 23.09 -24.73
C ALA A 21 -27.02 21.66 -25.32
N GLU A 22 -27.77 20.72 -24.72
CA GLU A 22 -27.96 19.37 -25.30
C GLU A 22 -29.43 18.99 -25.56
N PHE A 23 -30.36 19.96 -25.52
CA PHE A 23 -31.75 19.73 -25.94
C PHE A 23 -32.16 20.77 -26.98
N HIS A 24 -31.73 20.58 -28.23
CA HIS A 24 -32.48 20.98 -29.42
C HIS A 24 -31.80 20.46 -30.69
N GLY A 25 -32.51 19.61 -31.45
CA GLY A 25 -32.28 19.45 -32.89
C GLY A 25 -32.12 18.03 -33.40
N ARG A 26 -33.24 17.35 -33.67
CA ARG A 26 -33.54 16.76 -34.99
C ARG A 26 -34.96 16.17 -35.01
N LEU A 27 -35.87 16.92 -35.63
CA LEU A 27 -37.11 16.41 -36.21
C LEU A 27 -37.08 16.67 -37.72
N ARG A 28 -37.07 15.58 -38.49
CA ARG A 28 -37.59 15.37 -39.85
C ARG A 28 -37.27 13.91 -40.17
N GLY A 29 -38.20 13.02 -40.48
CA GLY A 29 -39.64 13.07 -40.69
C GLY A 29 -39.96 11.76 -41.39
N CYS A 30 -41.04 11.08 -40.99
CA CYS A 30 -41.75 10.12 -41.83
C CYS A 30 -43.13 9.87 -41.21
N SER A 31 -44.12 9.92 -42.09
CA SER A 31 -45.54 9.91 -41.84
C SER A 31 -46.12 8.50 -41.65
N SER A 32 -47.26 8.47 -40.93
CA SER A 32 -48.50 7.71 -41.22
C SER A 32 -48.94 6.61 -40.24
N ALA A 33 -50.27 6.59 -40.05
CA ALA A 33 -51.17 5.60 -39.43
C ALA A 33 -51.09 5.46 -37.89
N ALA A 34 -52.00 6.05 -37.09
CA ALA A 34 -53.41 5.70 -36.85
C ALA A 34 -53.64 4.39 -36.07
N GLN A 35 -53.98 4.48 -34.77
CA GLN A 35 -55.28 4.07 -34.21
C GLN A 35 -55.33 4.21 -32.69
N ALA A 36 -56.46 4.73 -32.22
CA ALA A 36 -56.84 4.92 -30.83
C ALA A 36 -57.38 3.64 -30.19
N CYS A 37 -57.26 3.49 -28.88
CA CYS A 37 -58.26 2.82 -28.03
C CYS A 37 -58.16 3.33 -26.57
N HIS A 38 -59.33 3.70 -26.05
CA HIS A 38 -59.69 4.00 -24.66
C HIS A 38 -59.37 2.81 -23.71
N GLY A 39 -59.27 2.90 -22.38
CA GLY A 39 -59.60 3.91 -21.39
C GLY A 39 -59.42 3.30 -19.98
N PHE A 40 -59.88 4.04 -18.97
CA PHE A 40 -60.01 3.70 -17.54
C PHE A 40 -58.82 3.91 -16.59
N ALA A 41 -58.92 5.03 -15.87
CA ALA A 41 -58.45 5.19 -14.49
C ALA A 41 -59.54 4.71 -13.50
N PRO A 42 -59.19 4.55 -12.21
CA PRO A 42 -59.83 5.41 -11.23
C PRO A 42 -58.86 6.06 -10.24
N ARG A 43 -59.42 7.06 -9.56
CA ARG A 43 -58.84 8.23 -8.89
C ARG A 43 -59.05 8.11 -7.38
N ALA A 44 -58.07 8.55 -6.57
CA ALA A 44 -58.21 9.27 -5.29
C ALA A 44 -56.88 9.24 -4.52
N LEU A 45 -56.40 10.22 -3.75
CA LEU A 45 -56.72 11.61 -3.46
C LEU A 45 -55.45 12.15 -2.75
N LEU A 46 -54.95 13.32 -3.14
CA LEU A 46 -53.95 14.09 -2.37
C LEU A 46 -54.68 15.10 -1.46
N PRO A 47 -54.02 15.56 -0.39
CA PRO A 47 -53.93 17.00 -0.19
C PRO A 47 -52.49 17.48 0.15
N SER A 48 -52.27 18.77 -0.09
CA SER A 48 -51.06 19.60 0.09
C SER A 48 -51.55 21.04 0.35
N PRO A 49 -50.73 22.07 0.67
CA PRO A 49 -49.63 22.23 1.64
C PRO A 49 -49.85 23.47 2.57
N ASN A 50 -49.03 23.68 3.62
CA ASN A 50 -48.36 24.97 3.93
C ASN A 50 -47.65 25.06 5.30
N ASP A 51 -46.59 25.88 5.31
CA ASP A 51 -46.01 26.73 6.39
C ASP A 51 -44.90 26.23 7.35
N VAL A 52 -43.66 26.41 6.88
CA VAL A 52 -42.60 27.33 7.37
C VAL A 52 -42.44 27.60 8.90
N LEU A 53 -41.24 27.22 9.37
CA LEU A 53 -40.46 27.50 10.60
C LEU A 53 -40.40 29.00 11.05
N PRO A 54 -40.07 29.38 12.33
CA PRO A 54 -38.78 29.07 12.97
C PRO A 54 -38.70 28.95 14.51
N TRP A 55 -37.80 28.08 14.98
CA TRP A 55 -37.39 27.99 16.39
C TRP A 55 -36.12 28.83 16.64
N ARG A 56 -36.12 29.47 17.80
CA ARG A 56 -35.18 30.50 18.26
C ARG A 56 -33.84 29.92 18.73
N LEU A 57 -32.77 30.65 18.44
CA LEU A 57 -31.44 30.50 19.05
C LEU A 57 -31.48 31.01 20.50
N GLN A 58 -31.08 30.18 21.46
CA GLN A 58 -30.74 30.60 22.82
C GLN A 58 -29.22 30.54 22.98
N ALA A 59 -28.64 31.72 23.23
CA ALA A 59 -27.25 31.91 23.57
C ALA A 59 -27.05 31.70 25.09
N TYR A 60 -26.01 30.97 25.47
CA TYR A 60 -25.46 31.03 26.82
C TYR A 60 -24.08 31.70 26.78
N ARG A 61 -23.98 32.82 27.50
CA ARG A 61 -22.73 33.48 27.92
C ARG A 61 -22.08 32.65 29.03
N HIS A 62 -20.77 32.51 29.00
CA HIS A 62 -19.96 32.46 30.22
C HIS A 62 -18.78 33.41 30.08
N ALA A 63 -18.72 34.36 31.01
CA ALA A 63 -17.60 35.25 31.26
C ALA A 63 -16.49 34.48 31.99
N SER A 64 -15.23 34.80 31.68
CA SER A 64 -14.07 34.41 32.48
C SER A 64 -13.36 35.68 32.96
N VAL A 65 -13.27 35.81 34.28
CA VAL A 65 -12.43 36.76 35.01
C VAL A 65 -11.49 35.91 35.86
N GLY A 66 -10.19 36.20 35.83
CA GLY A 66 -9.22 35.57 36.74
C GLY A 66 -7.79 35.62 36.23
N SER A 67 -7.16 36.78 36.38
CA SER A 67 -5.70 36.95 36.38
C SER A 67 -5.15 36.56 37.76
N CYS A 68 -3.96 35.95 37.84
CA CYS A 68 -2.90 36.32 38.78
C CYS A 68 -1.62 35.48 38.59
N SER A 69 -0.51 36.20 38.69
CA SER A 69 0.90 35.86 38.41
C SER A 69 1.60 35.08 39.57
N PRO A 70 2.91 34.73 39.45
CA PRO A 70 3.60 33.69 40.23
C PRO A 70 4.38 34.24 41.43
N PRO A 71 5.20 33.40 42.10
CA PRO A 71 6.47 33.88 42.61
C PRO A 71 7.69 32.96 42.37
N ASP A 72 8.84 33.64 42.50
CA ASP A 72 10.24 33.31 42.26
C ASP A 72 10.95 32.40 43.29
N SER A 73 12.22 32.14 42.95
CA SER A 73 13.44 31.94 43.77
C SER A 73 13.93 30.48 43.92
N ALA A 74 15.06 30.07 43.31
CA ALA A 74 16.48 30.43 43.47
C ALA A 74 17.23 29.43 44.39
N LYS A 75 18.27 28.77 43.85
CA LYS A 75 19.60 28.55 44.47
C LYS A 75 20.54 27.68 43.61
N ASP A 76 21.56 28.35 43.09
CA ASP A 76 23.02 28.10 43.13
C ASP A 76 23.66 26.70 43.01
N GLY A 77 24.76 26.70 42.24
CA GLY A 77 25.87 25.72 42.25
C GLY A 77 26.31 25.35 40.81
N SER A 78 26.97 26.20 40.02
CA SER A 78 28.39 26.63 40.05
C SER A 78 29.42 25.55 39.62
N PHE A 79 30.00 25.75 38.41
CA PHE A 79 31.34 25.35 37.89
C PHE A 79 31.67 23.84 37.80
N SER A 80 32.39 23.30 36.82
CA SER A 80 33.25 23.81 35.73
C SER A 80 33.65 22.64 34.82
N SER A 81 33.77 22.87 33.50
CA SER A 81 34.62 22.06 32.61
C SER A 81 36.10 22.34 32.92
N PRO A 82 37.05 21.46 32.51
CA PRO A 82 37.96 21.93 31.47
C PRO A 82 38.42 20.88 30.44
N GLU A 83 39.05 21.45 29.42
CA GLU A 83 39.59 20.96 28.15
C GLU A 83 40.76 19.96 28.19
N SER A 84 40.91 19.24 27.07
CA SER A 84 42.14 18.91 26.30
C SER A 84 43.40 18.34 27.00
N ASN A 85 43.89 17.18 26.53
CA ASN A 85 45.08 17.05 25.66
C ASN A 85 45.59 15.59 25.57
N LEU A 86 46.09 15.23 24.38
CA LEU A 86 46.92 14.05 24.06
C LEU A 86 48.24 14.05 24.87
N PRO A 87 48.89 12.87 25.06
CA PRO A 87 50.04 12.50 24.21
C PRO A 87 50.25 10.97 23.94
N LEU A 88 50.87 10.67 22.79
CA LEU A 88 51.71 9.47 22.47
C LEU A 88 53.21 9.89 22.62
N PRO A 89 54.30 9.09 22.39
CA PRO A 89 54.49 7.67 21.93
C PRO A 89 55.63 6.87 22.68
N VAL A 90 56.14 5.77 22.07
CA VAL A 90 57.48 5.07 22.20
C VAL A 90 57.47 3.74 23.01
N LYS A 91 58.06 2.56 22.68
CA LYS A 91 59.18 1.98 21.84
C LYS A 91 58.86 0.47 21.58
N GLN A 92 58.99 -0.16 20.39
CA GLN A 92 60.18 -0.74 19.71
C GLN A 92 61.12 -1.65 20.54
N GLU A 93 61.16 -2.94 20.18
CA GLU A 93 62.32 -3.85 20.34
C GLU A 93 62.58 -4.59 19.01
N GLN A 94 63.85 -4.67 18.64
CA GLN A 94 64.42 -5.30 17.44
C GLN A 94 65.20 -6.56 17.85
N THR A 95 65.22 -7.59 17.00
CA THR A 95 66.38 -8.52 16.87
C THR A 95 66.39 -9.22 15.50
N LYS A 96 67.59 -9.32 14.90
CA LYS A 96 68.08 -10.02 13.69
C LYS A 96 69.53 -10.48 14.03
N PRO A 97 70.30 -11.34 13.31
CA PRO A 97 70.06 -12.40 12.28
C PRO A 97 70.63 -13.79 12.67
N GLU A 98 70.42 -14.85 11.86
CA GLU A 98 71.35 -15.98 11.55
C GLU A 98 70.60 -17.00 10.65
N THR A 99 70.89 -17.12 9.35
CA THR A 99 71.83 -18.03 8.62
C THR A 99 71.43 -19.52 8.58
N LEU A 100 71.24 -20.03 7.35
CA LEU A 100 70.86 -21.40 6.94
C LEU A 100 72.05 -22.40 6.92
N PRO A 101 71.76 -23.71 6.86
CA PRO A 101 72.30 -24.61 5.81
C PRO A 101 71.18 -25.41 5.08
N ASP A 102 71.08 -25.39 3.74
CA ASP A 102 71.63 -26.35 2.72
C ASP A 102 71.10 -27.80 2.88
N LEU A 103 70.55 -28.57 1.91
CA LEU A 103 70.54 -28.59 0.43
C LEU A 103 69.43 -29.55 -0.10
N ASN A 104 68.83 -29.18 -1.24
CA ASN A 104 68.45 -30.04 -2.39
C ASN A 104 67.26 -31.04 -2.31
N GLU A 105 66.17 -30.78 -3.05
CA GLU A 105 65.89 -31.39 -4.38
C GLU A 105 64.50 -31.01 -4.95
N LYS A 106 64.54 -30.27 -6.07
CA LYS A 106 63.65 -30.28 -7.25
C LYS A 106 62.12 -30.43 -7.07
N THR A 107 61.42 -29.31 -7.22
CA THR A 107 60.23 -29.23 -8.10
C THR A 107 60.25 -27.88 -8.82
N LEU A 108 60.22 -27.95 -10.14
CA LEU A 108 60.43 -26.86 -11.10
C LEU A 108 59.43 -25.71 -10.89
N TYR A 109 59.96 -24.53 -10.56
CA TYR A 109 59.30 -23.25 -10.79
C TYR A 109 59.45 -22.95 -12.29
N GLU A 110 58.33 -22.86 -13.01
CA GLU A 110 58.30 -22.14 -14.27
C GLU A 110 58.28 -20.64 -13.95
N ASP A 111 59.29 -19.98 -14.49
CA ASP A 111 59.63 -18.57 -14.39
C ASP A 111 58.68 -17.76 -15.29
N TRP A 112 57.84 -16.91 -14.70
CA TRP A 112 56.85 -16.09 -15.42
C TRP A 112 57.34 -14.66 -15.68
N ASP A 113 58.64 -14.37 -15.53
CA ASP A 113 59.17 -13.00 -15.62
C ASP A 113 59.82 -12.64 -16.98
N ASP A 114 59.76 -13.50 -17.99
CA ASP A 114 60.38 -13.25 -19.32
C ASP A 114 59.41 -13.05 -20.50
N VAL A 115 58.11 -12.80 -20.26
CA VAL A 115 57.18 -12.43 -21.34
C VAL A 115 57.13 -10.90 -21.48
N PRO A 116 57.63 -10.30 -22.58
CA PRO A 116 57.48 -8.85 -22.79
C PRO A 116 55.99 -8.50 -22.85
N PRO A 117 55.57 -7.29 -22.44
CA PRO A 117 54.16 -6.91 -22.50
C PRO A 117 53.71 -6.94 -23.97
N SER A 118 52.97 -7.99 -24.33
CA SER A 118 52.35 -8.13 -25.64
C SER A 118 51.53 -6.88 -25.90
N SER A 119 51.78 -6.23 -27.03
CA SER A 119 51.11 -4.98 -27.39
C SER A 119 49.60 -5.25 -27.44
N ALA A 120 48.78 -4.38 -26.87
CA ALA A 120 47.31 -4.54 -26.90
C ALA A 120 46.71 -4.59 -28.33
N LEU A 121 47.53 -4.36 -29.35
CA LEU A 121 47.19 -4.41 -30.78
C LEU A 121 48.00 -5.47 -31.56
N GLU A 122 48.63 -6.41 -30.86
CA GLU A 122 49.38 -7.49 -31.49
C GLU A 122 48.44 -8.40 -32.29
N GLN A 123 48.81 -8.65 -33.55
CA GLN A 123 47.97 -9.30 -34.52
C GLN A 123 47.92 -10.79 -34.21
N ILE A 124 46.77 -11.25 -33.72
CA ILE A 124 46.55 -12.66 -33.35
C ILE A 124 46.71 -13.52 -34.60
N SER A 125 47.54 -14.57 -34.51
CA SER A 125 47.71 -15.54 -35.61
C SER A 125 46.39 -16.26 -35.91
N GLU A 126 46.17 -16.74 -37.14
CA GLU A 126 44.90 -17.39 -37.52
C GLU A 126 44.62 -18.63 -36.64
N GLU A 127 45.69 -19.29 -36.19
CA GLU A 127 45.66 -20.48 -35.35
C GLU A 127 45.31 -20.17 -33.89
N GLU A 128 45.74 -19.01 -33.37
CA GLU A 128 45.36 -18.52 -32.04
C GLU A 128 43.96 -17.91 -32.04
N ALA A 129 43.56 -17.24 -33.12
CA ALA A 129 42.22 -16.67 -33.26
C ALA A 129 41.13 -17.76 -33.23
N VAL A 130 41.42 -18.94 -33.78
CA VAL A 130 40.54 -20.11 -33.73
C VAL A 130 40.46 -20.72 -32.31
N GLN A 131 41.46 -20.50 -31.46
CA GLN A 131 41.49 -20.96 -30.08
C GLN A 131 40.84 -19.98 -29.09
N ILE A 132 40.53 -18.74 -29.52
CA ILE A 132 39.73 -17.80 -28.74
C ILE A 132 38.28 -18.28 -28.78
N ILE A 133 37.95 -19.17 -27.84
CA ILE A 133 36.57 -19.55 -27.55
C ILE A 133 35.95 -18.35 -26.85
N ALA A 134 35.27 -17.48 -27.60
CA ALA A 134 34.35 -16.53 -27.01
C ALA A 134 33.28 -17.34 -26.26
N GLU A 135 33.16 -17.11 -24.95
CA GLU A 135 32.04 -17.64 -24.16
C GLU A 135 30.73 -17.38 -24.92
N PRO A 136 29.74 -18.31 -24.87
CA PRO A 136 28.56 -18.22 -25.72
C PRO A 136 27.93 -16.85 -25.55
N LEU A 137 27.90 -16.08 -26.64
CA LEU A 137 27.29 -14.76 -26.63
C LEU A 137 25.84 -14.92 -26.17
N LEU A 138 25.51 -14.29 -25.03
CA LEU A 138 24.12 -14.11 -24.62
C LEU A 138 23.32 -13.69 -25.86
N PRO A 139 22.14 -14.28 -26.14
CA PRO A 139 21.41 -14.03 -27.38
C PRO A 139 21.31 -12.52 -27.65
N LEU A 140 21.92 -12.08 -28.76
CA LEU A 140 22.15 -10.65 -29.04
C LEU A 140 20.85 -9.84 -29.13
N HIS A 141 19.73 -10.51 -29.42
CA HIS A 141 18.41 -9.91 -29.58
C HIS A 141 17.34 -10.80 -28.93
N SER A 142 17.27 -10.79 -27.60
CA SER A 142 16.09 -11.32 -26.90
C SER A 142 15.20 -10.17 -26.45
N SER A 143 13.90 -10.39 -26.55
CA SER A 143 12.88 -9.47 -26.04
C SER A 143 12.44 -9.82 -24.61
N THR A 144 12.90 -10.96 -24.07
CA THR A 144 12.42 -11.57 -22.84
C THR A 144 13.55 -12.27 -22.06
N LEU A 145 13.62 -12.11 -20.74
CA LEU A 145 14.66 -12.75 -19.89
C LEU A 145 14.60 -14.27 -19.98
N ARG A 146 13.45 -14.84 -20.35
CA ARG A 146 13.28 -16.28 -20.57
C ARG A 146 14.35 -16.87 -21.48
N ASP A 147 14.71 -16.16 -22.55
CA ASP A 147 15.69 -16.64 -23.55
C ASP A 147 17.12 -16.65 -22.98
N TYR A 148 17.37 -15.87 -21.92
CA TYR A 148 18.65 -15.81 -21.21
C TYR A 148 18.73 -16.82 -20.05
N VAL A 149 17.62 -17.45 -19.64
CA VAL A 149 17.62 -18.38 -18.48
C VAL A 149 18.51 -19.59 -18.74
N ASP A 150 18.45 -20.16 -19.94
CA ASP A 150 19.23 -21.35 -20.30
C ASP A 150 20.75 -21.05 -20.39
N HIS A 151 21.11 -19.77 -20.45
CA HIS A 151 22.49 -19.29 -20.63
C HIS A 151 23.05 -18.63 -19.35
N SER A 152 22.23 -18.41 -18.32
CA SER A 152 22.63 -17.70 -17.09
C SER A 152 22.28 -18.52 -15.86
N GLU A 153 23.31 -19.01 -15.17
CA GLU A 153 23.15 -19.73 -13.90
C GLU A 153 22.40 -18.90 -12.85
N THR A 154 22.66 -17.59 -12.80
CA THR A 154 21.97 -16.66 -11.90
C THR A 154 20.46 -16.66 -12.14
N LEU A 155 20.04 -16.50 -13.39
CA LEU A 155 18.63 -16.49 -13.74
C LEU A 155 17.97 -17.86 -13.48
N ALA A 156 18.66 -18.95 -13.80
CA ALA A 156 18.19 -20.30 -13.50
C ALA A 156 17.97 -20.51 -11.99
N LYS A 157 18.93 -20.14 -11.15
CA LYS A 157 18.80 -20.21 -9.68
C LYS A 157 17.65 -19.34 -9.15
N LEU A 158 17.46 -18.13 -9.69
CA LEU A 158 16.32 -17.27 -9.34
C LEU A 158 14.96 -17.91 -9.71
N VAL A 159 14.88 -18.59 -10.85
CA VAL A 159 13.68 -19.35 -11.26
C VAL A 159 13.44 -20.52 -10.29
N HIS A 160 14.49 -21.24 -9.89
CA HIS A 160 14.38 -22.32 -8.89
C HIS A 160 13.89 -21.81 -7.52
N LEU A 161 14.23 -20.57 -7.13
CA LEU A 161 13.69 -19.91 -5.94
C LEU A 161 12.22 -19.46 -6.09
N GLY A 162 11.61 -19.64 -7.26
CA GLY A 162 10.22 -19.27 -7.53
C GLY A 162 10.04 -17.80 -7.92
N VAL A 163 11.07 -17.16 -8.47
CA VAL A 163 10.97 -15.80 -9.02
C VAL A 163 10.29 -15.86 -10.40
N ASP A 164 9.21 -15.10 -10.56
CA ASP A 164 8.54 -14.95 -11.86
C ASP A 164 9.22 -13.83 -12.67
N LEU A 165 10.17 -14.23 -13.52
CA LEU A 165 10.93 -13.30 -14.36
C LEU A 165 10.03 -12.51 -15.32
N SER A 166 8.92 -13.07 -15.80
CA SER A 166 7.98 -12.37 -16.68
C SER A 166 7.32 -11.16 -16.01
N GLN A 167 7.10 -11.26 -14.70
CA GLN A 167 6.57 -10.16 -13.89
C GLN A 167 7.65 -9.17 -13.49
N VAL A 168 8.89 -9.62 -13.35
CA VAL A 168 10.04 -8.77 -13.09
C VAL A 168 10.36 -7.89 -14.30
N GLU A 169 10.35 -8.44 -15.52
CA GLU A 169 10.62 -7.72 -16.78
C GLU A 169 9.69 -6.54 -17.03
N LYS A 170 8.42 -6.65 -16.62
CA LYS A 170 7.43 -5.56 -16.73
C LYS A 170 7.82 -4.33 -15.92
N ARG A 171 8.82 -4.44 -15.04
CA ARG A 171 9.30 -3.35 -14.19
C ARG A 171 10.50 -2.69 -14.81
N GLN A 172 10.48 -1.37 -14.83
CA GLN A 172 11.52 -0.55 -15.44
C GLN A 172 12.91 -0.91 -14.89
N LYS A 173 13.86 -1.22 -15.78
CA LYS A 173 15.26 -1.57 -15.49
C LYS A 173 15.48 -2.80 -14.60
N ALA A 174 14.44 -3.53 -14.20
CA ALA A 174 14.62 -4.67 -13.31
C ALA A 174 15.29 -5.86 -14.03
N GLY A 175 14.94 -6.11 -15.29
CA GLY A 175 15.62 -7.15 -16.08
C GLY A 175 17.11 -6.85 -16.29
N GLN A 176 17.44 -5.60 -16.63
CA GLN A 176 18.84 -5.17 -16.76
C GLN A 176 19.61 -5.35 -15.46
N LEU A 177 19.01 -5.00 -14.32
CA LEU A 177 19.62 -5.23 -13.00
C LEU A 177 19.93 -6.72 -12.80
N LEU A 178 18.96 -7.61 -13.06
CA LEU A 178 19.18 -9.05 -12.86
C LEU A 178 20.29 -9.61 -13.75
N LEU A 179 20.42 -9.13 -14.99
CA LEU A 179 21.48 -9.54 -15.91
C LEU A 179 22.87 -9.08 -15.47
N THR A 180 22.97 -8.01 -14.68
CA THR A 180 24.26 -7.48 -14.21
C THR A 180 24.76 -8.11 -12.90
N LEU A 181 23.91 -8.85 -12.19
CA LEU A 181 24.22 -9.37 -10.86
C LEU A 181 24.75 -10.81 -10.95
N ASP A 182 25.73 -11.11 -10.11
CA ASP A 182 26.19 -12.48 -9.88
C ASP A 182 25.47 -13.11 -8.68
N PHE A 183 25.11 -14.39 -8.79
CA PHE A 183 24.34 -15.06 -7.75
C PHE A 183 25.12 -15.21 -6.44
N GLU A 184 26.38 -15.65 -6.51
CA GLU A 184 27.17 -15.96 -5.32
C GLU A 184 27.71 -14.70 -4.64
N LYS A 185 28.14 -13.72 -5.44
CA LYS A 185 28.74 -12.47 -4.98
C LYS A 185 27.69 -11.45 -4.51
N ASP A 186 26.61 -11.29 -5.26
CA ASP A 186 25.68 -10.18 -5.04
C ASP A 186 24.35 -10.62 -4.42
N ILE A 187 23.75 -11.69 -4.93
CA ILE A 187 22.39 -12.11 -4.54
C ILE A 187 22.40 -12.87 -3.21
N ARG A 188 23.34 -13.81 -3.03
CA ARG A 188 23.38 -14.73 -1.87
C ARG A 188 23.37 -13.99 -0.53
N LYS A 189 24.17 -12.93 -0.38
CA LYS A 189 24.22 -12.12 0.85
C LYS A 189 22.86 -11.46 1.17
N ILE A 190 22.13 -10.99 0.15
CA ILE A 190 20.81 -10.38 0.33
C ILE A 190 19.76 -11.45 0.71
N LEU A 191 19.84 -12.66 0.13
CA LEU A 191 18.95 -13.76 0.49
C LEU A 191 19.15 -14.19 1.95
N LEU A 192 20.41 -14.35 2.39
CA LEU A 192 20.73 -14.67 3.77
C LEU A 192 20.23 -13.59 4.73
N PHE A 193 20.43 -12.32 4.39
CA PHE A 193 19.88 -11.20 5.16
C PHE A 193 18.35 -11.24 5.26
N LEU A 194 17.64 -11.47 4.15
CA LEU A 194 16.17 -11.56 4.16
C LEU A 194 15.69 -12.72 5.04
N LYS A 195 16.41 -13.85 5.02
CA LYS A 195 16.15 -15.00 5.90
C LYS A 195 16.38 -14.64 7.37
N ASP A 196 17.47 -13.96 7.70
CA ASP A 196 17.78 -13.51 9.07
C ASP A 196 16.77 -12.49 9.62
N VAL A 197 16.18 -11.67 8.73
CA VAL A 197 15.07 -10.78 9.06
C VAL A 197 13.77 -11.53 9.33
N GLY A 198 13.65 -12.78 8.83
CA GLY A 198 12.49 -13.65 9.01
C GLY A 198 11.59 -13.78 7.78
N VAL A 199 12.14 -13.59 6.57
CA VAL A 199 11.45 -13.96 5.32
C VAL A 199 11.68 -15.45 5.08
N GLU A 200 10.61 -16.23 5.09
CA GLU A 200 10.67 -17.68 4.86
C GLU A 200 11.15 -18.03 3.46
N ASP A 201 11.83 -19.19 3.32
CA ASP A 201 12.41 -19.63 2.05
C ASP A 201 11.34 -19.71 0.93
N ASN A 202 10.11 -20.14 1.25
CA ASN A 202 8.99 -20.20 0.30
C ASN A 202 8.43 -18.81 -0.10
N GLN A 203 8.76 -17.74 0.63
CA GLN A 203 8.35 -16.38 0.33
C GLN A 203 9.40 -15.62 -0.46
N LEU A 204 10.65 -16.09 -0.55
CA LEU A 204 11.74 -15.39 -1.24
C LEU A 204 11.41 -15.16 -2.73
N GLY A 205 10.97 -16.19 -3.45
CA GLY A 205 10.53 -16.05 -4.85
C GLY A 205 9.43 -15.00 -5.06
N PRO A 206 8.28 -15.12 -4.37
CA PRO A 206 7.22 -14.11 -4.41
C PRO A 206 7.64 -12.71 -3.94
N PHE A 207 8.59 -12.62 -3.00
CA PHE A 207 9.14 -11.36 -2.50
C PHE A 207 9.96 -10.66 -3.58
N LEU A 208 10.91 -11.36 -4.21
CA LEU A 208 11.76 -10.83 -5.27
C LEU A 208 10.98 -10.53 -6.55
N THR A 209 9.98 -11.35 -6.88
CA THR A 209 9.03 -11.06 -7.96
C THR A 209 8.32 -9.71 -7.75
N LYS A 210 8.00 -9.38 -6.48
CA LYS A 210 7.36 -8.11 -6.12
C LYS A 210 8.35 -6.96 -6.05
N ASN A 211 9.58 -7.20 -5.59
CA ASN A 211 10.61 -6.18 -5.46
C ASN A 211 12.01 -6.74 -5.81
N PRO A 212 12.38 -6.74 -7.10
CA PRO A 212 13.69 -7.22 -7.53
C PRO A 212 14.82 -6.23 -7.17
N TYR A 213 14.49 -4.96 -6.98
CA TYR A 213 15.47 -3.89 -6.74
C TYR A 213 16.20 -4.02 -5.40
N ILE A 214 15.67 -4.80 -4.47
CA ILE A 214 16.34 -5.11 -3.19
C ILE A 214 17.72 -5.75 -3.41
N LEU A 215 17.91 -6.46 -4.52
CA LEU A 215 19.16 -7.14 -4.84
C LEU A 215 20.29 -6.18 -5.22
N GLY A 216 19.95 -4.95 -5.63
CA GLY A 216 20.93 -3.90 -5.92
C GLY A 216 21.17 -2.94 -4.75
N GLU A 217 20.55 -3.16 -3.59
CA GLU A 217 20.78 -2.34 -2.40
C GLU A 217 22.00 -2.82 -1.64
N ASP A 218 22.67 -1.88 -0.98
CA ASP A 218 23.77 -2.18 -0.07
C ASP A 218 23.27 -2.87 1.21
N LEU A 219 24.02 -3.88 1.68
CA LEU A 219 23.63 -4.69 2.83
C LEU A 219 23.62 -3.87 4.13
N GLU A 220 24.62 -3.02 4.36
CA GLU A 220 24.71 -2.19 5.57
C GLU A 220 23.55 -1.18 5.62
N ALA A 221 23.16 -0.65 4.47
CA ALA A 221 21.98 0.21 4.35
C ALA A 221 20.68 -0.52 4.74
N LEU A 222 20.51 -1.78 4.33
CA LEU A 222 19.35 -2.60 4.70
C LEU A 222 19.33 -2.91 6.20
N GLU A 223 20.49 -3.28 6.77
CA GLU A 223 20.65 -3.52 8.21
C GLU A 223 20.33 -2.27 9.03
N THR A 224 20.79 -1.10 8.59
CA THR A 224 20.49 0.19 9.22
C THR A 224 18.98 0.46 9.24
N ARG A 225 18.27 0.17 8.15
CA ARG A 225 16.81 0.34 8.06
C ARG A 225 16.08 -0.62 9.01
N VAL A 226 16.56 -1.85 9.16
CA VAL A 226 16.04 -2.82 10.13
C VAL A 226 16.35 -2.41 11.57
N ALA A 227 17.56 -1.92 11.85
CA ALA A 227 17.96 -1.41 13.16
C ALA A 227 17.09 -0.22 13.59
N TYR A 228 16.74 0.66 12.66
CA TYR A 228 15.78 1.72 12.90
C TYR A 228 14.38 1.19 13.29
N LEU A 229 13.85 0.17 12.61
CA LEU A 229 12.58 -0.45 13.01
C LEU A 229 12.67 -1.02 14.43
N LYS A 230 13.78 -1.67 14.78
CA LYS A 230 14.04 -2.15 16.15
C LYS A 230 14.08 -1.00 17.16
N SER A 231 14.70 0.15 16.82
CA SER A 231 14.76 1.33 17.70
C SER A 231 13.38 1.95 17.96
N LYS A 232 12.46 1.87 17.00
CA LYS A 232 11.02 2.20 17.15
C LYS A 232 10.20 1.12 17.88
N LYS A 233 10.89 0.16 18.51
CA LYS A 233 10.33 -0.90 19.35
C LYS A 233 9.46 -1.89 18.57
N PHE A 234 9.63 -2.04 17.26
CA PHE A 234 9.01 -3.16 16.54
C PHE A 234 9.71 -4.47 16.94
N GLY A 235 8.93 -5.49 17.28
CA GLY A 235 9.43 -6.82 17.61
C GLY A 235 9.99 -7.54 16.38
N LYS A 236 10.86 -8.53 16.58
CA LYS A 236 11.46 -9.30 15.47
C LYS A 236 10.40 -9.92 14.55
N ALA A 237 9.40 -10.58 15.11
CA ALA A 237 8.30 -11.18 14.35
C ALA A 237 7.43 -10.13 13.63
N GLU A 238 7.24 -8.95 14.23
CA GLU A 238 6.50 -7.84 13.61
C GLU A 238 7.26 -7.30 12.39
N ILE A 239 8.59 -7.15 12.50
CA ILE A 239 9.46 -6.72 11.39
C ILE A 239 9.44 -7.77 10.27
N ALA A 240 9.60 -9.05 10.60
CA ALA A 240 9.52 -10.15 9.64
C ALA A 240 8.20 -10.12 8.85
N GLN A 241 7.07 -9.97 9.55
CA GLN A 241 5.75 -9.82 8.93
C GLN A 241 5.68 -8.57 8.05
N MET A 242 6.20 -7.43 8.52
CA MET A 242 6.14 -6.17 7.80
C MET A 242 6.94 -6.22 6.49
N VAL A 243 8.17 -6.74 6.54
CA VAL A 243 9.05 -6.89 5.38
C VAL A 243 8.44 -7.86 4.38
N SER A 244 8.01 -9.04 4.83
CA SER A 244 7.38 -10.05 3.96
C SER A 244 6.13 -9.54 3.24
N ARG A 245 5.28 -8.75 3.92
CA ARG A 245 4.01 -8.24 3.36
C ARG A 245 4.16 -6.93 2.58
N ALA A 246 5.25 -6.19 2.77
CA ALA A 246 5.58 -5.00 2.00
C ALA A 246 7.05 -5.07 1.53
N PRO A 247 7.32 -5.77 0.41
CA PRO A 247 8.69 -5.99 -0.08
C PRO A 247 9.50 -4.73 -0.37
N TYR A 248 8.84 -3.61 -0.59
CA TYR A 248 9.47 -2.29 -0.79
C TYR A 248 9.84 -1.55 0.50
N LEU A 249 9.48 -2.08 1.67
CA LEU A 249 9.63 -1.37 2.95
C LEU A 249 11.07 -0.97 3.21
N LEU A 250 12.00 -1.89 2.96
CA LEU A 250 13.42 -1.68 3.19
C LEU A 250 14.10 -0.88 2.08
N LEU A 251 13.39 -0.36 1.06
CA LEU A 251 13.95 0.57 0.06
C LEU A 251 13.74 2.03 0.47
N PHE A 252 13.06 2.27 1.59
CA PHE A 252 12.82 3.60 2.11
C PHE A 252 13.95 3.96 3.08
N SER A 253 14.50 5.16 2.92
CA SER A 253 15.46 5.69 3.88
C SER A 253 14.84 5.78 5.28
N VAL A 254 15.69 5.76 6.30
CA VAL A 254 15.28 5.92 7.70
C VAL A 254 14.43 7.17 7.90
N GLU A 255 14.87 8.31 7.32
CA GLU A 255 14.13 9.57 7.35
C GLU A 255 12.73 9.43 6.73
N ARG A 256 12.63 8.78 5.56
CA ARG A 256 11.35 8.61 4.87
C ARG A 256 10.41 7.68 5.64
N LEU A 257 10.93 6.65 6.30
CA LEU A 257 10.15 5.80 7.20
C LEU A 257 9.65 6.57 8.42
N ASP A 258 10.50 7.40 9.03
CA ASP A 258 10.13 8.21 10.20
C ASP A 258 9.05 9.23 9.87
N ASN A 259 9.22 9.97 8.78
CA ASN A 259 8.22 10.92 8.28
C ASN A 259 6.87 10.25 8.02
N ARG A 260 6.86 9.01 7.53
CA ARG A 260 5.63 8.26 7.26
C ARG A 260 4.97 7.74 8.52
N LEU A 261 5.74 7.25 9.50
CA LEU A 261 5.20 6.89 10.81
C LEU A 261 4.59 8.11 11.51
N GLY A 262 5.29 9.25 11.44
CA GLY A 262 4.79 10.54 11.94
C GLY A 262 3.49 10.97 11.26
N PHE A 263 3.44 10.86 9.92
CA PHE A 263 2.24 11.14 9.14
C PHE A 263 1.02 10.35 9.62
N PHE A 264 1.11 9.02 9.72
CA PHE A 264 -0.03 8.20 10.16
C PHE A 264 -0.43 8.44 11.62
N LYS A 265 0.53 8.75 12.49
CA LYS A 265 0.23 9.14 13.88
C LYS A 265 -0.58 10.45 13.90
N ASN A 266 -0.12 11.47 13.19
CA ASN A 266 -0.68 12.82 13.25
C ASN A 266 -2.04 12.92 12.53
N GLU A 267 -2.13 12.42 11.30
CA GLU A 267 -3.37 12.49 10.51
C GLU A 267 -4.52 11.73 11.17
N LEU A 268 -4.24 10.53 11.68
CA LEU A 268 -5.26 9.70 12.32
C LEU A 268 -5.48 10.07 13.78
N GLY A 269 -4.60 10.86 14.41
CA GLY A 269 -4.66 11.18 15.84
C GLY A 269 -4.62 9.94 16.73
N LEU A 270 -3.84 8.92 16.35
CA LEU A 270 -3.73 7.67 17.09
C LEU A 270 -2.58 7.71 18.11
N SER A 271 -2.72 6.96 19.19
CA SER A 271 -1.61 6.69 20.10
C SER A 271 -0.49 5.96 19.36
N VAL A 272 0.77 6.13 19.80
CA VAL A 272 1.94 5.45 19.21
C VAL A 272 1.73 3.93 19.06
N LYS A 273 1.19 3.27 20.09
CA LYS A 273 0.89 1.83 20.05
C LYS A 273 -0.09 1.48 18.92
N LYS A 274 -1.25 2.13 18.88
CA LYS A 274 -2.25 1.93 17.81
C LYS A 274 -1.70 2.23 16.41
N THR A 275 -0.83 3.23 16.26
CA THR A 275 -0.17 3.50 14.97
C THR A 275 0.75 2.37 14.56
N LYS A 276 1.52 1.79 15.51
CA LYS A 276 2.33 0.61 15.24
C LYS A 276 1.46 -0.58 14.84
N ASP A 277 0.42 -0.89 15.62
CA ASP A 277 -0.51 -1.99 15.32
C ASP A 277 -1.12 -1.85 13.92
N LEU A 278 -1.49 -0.62 13.52
CA LEU A 278 -2.00 -0.29 12.19
C LEU A 278 -1.00 -0.64 11.08
N VAL A 279 0.25 -0.18 11.19
CA VAL A 279 1.27 -0.42 10.15
C VAL A 279 1.77 -1.86 10.15
N ILE A 280 1.75 -2.57 11.27
CA ILE A 280 2.01 -4.02 11.32
C ILE A 280 0.91 -4.78 10.57
N ARG A 281 -0.35 -4.36 10.74
CA ARG A 281 -1.52 -4.99 10.11
C ARG A 281 -1.59 -4.73 8.61
N LEU A 282 -1.21 -3.53 8.17
CA LEU A 282 -1.13 -3.15 6.75
C LEU A 282 0.19 -2.41 6.42
N PRO A 283 1.32 -3.13 6.28
CA PRO A 283 2.65 -2.53 6.10
C PRO A 283 2.79 -1.71 4.82
N ARG A 284 1.98 -2.03 3.81
CA ARG A 284 1.94 -1.31 2.52
C ARG A 284 1.54 0.16 2.65
N LEU A 285 0.96 0.57 3.78
CA LEU A 285 0.73 1.98 4.11
C LEU A 285 2.04 2.80 4.13
N LEU A 286 3.13 2.20 4.60
CA LEU A 286 4.44 2.85 4.64
C LEU A 286 5.11 2.92 3.27
N THR A 287 4.77 2.04 2.34
CA THR A 287 5.39 2.03 1.00
C THR A 287 4.53 2.71 -0.07
N GLY A 288 3.25 2.94 0.20
CA GLY A 288 2.28 3.49 -0.75
C GLY A 288 2.33 5.01 -0.91
N LYS A 289 1.55 5.52 -1.86
CA LYS A 289 1.26 6.96 -2.00
C LYS A 289 0.44 7.44 -0.80
N LEU A 290 0.72 8.65 -0.30
CA LEU A 290 0.04 9.21 0.87
C LEU A 290 -1.18 10.06 0.48
N GLU A 291 -1.24 10.53 -0.75
CA GLU A 291 -2.31 11.35 -1.28
C GLU A 291 -3.66 10.62 -1.21
N PRO A 292 -3.80 9.35 -1.67
CA PRO A 292 -5.07 8.63 -1.57
C PRO A 292 -5.54 8.43 -0.12
N VAL A 293 -4.61 8.36 0.84
CA VAL A 293 -4.92 8.23 2.26
C VAL A 293 -5.57 9.51 2.78
N LYS A 294 -4.96 10.67 2.50
CA LYS A 294 -5.52 11.98 2.90
C LYS A 294 -6.90 12.20 2.30
N GLU A 295 -7.04 11.92 1.00
CA GLU A 295 -8.30 12.11 0.30
C GLU A 295 -9.38 11.17 0.83
N ASN A 296 -9.07 9.90 1.10
CA ASN A 296 -10.04 8.96 1.65
C ASN A 296 -10.48 9.32 3.08
N LEU A 297 -9.59 9.89 3.89
CA LEU A 297 -9.95 10.44 5.21
C LEU A 297 -10.92 11.61 5.06
N GLN A 298 -10.68 12.52 4.12
CA GLN A 298 -11.60 13.63 3.81
C GLN A 298 -12.95 13.13 3.30
N VAL A 299 -12.96 12.13 2.41
CA VAL A 299 -14.20 11.49 1.93
C VAL A 299 -14.99 10.92 3.11
N CYS A 300 -14.34 10.15 4.00
CA CYS A 300 -15.02 9.57 5.15
C CYS A 300 -15.62 10.63 6.09
N GLN A 301 -14.92 11.74 6.29
CA GLN A 301 -15.35 12.79 7.20
C GLN A 301 -16.42 13.71 6.60
N ILE A 302 -16.17 14.24 5.40
CA ILE A 302 -16.97 15.31 4.79
C ILE A 302 -18.13 14.72 4.00
N GLU A 303 -17.87 13.70 3.18
CA GLU A 303 -18.86 13.17 2.24
C GLU A 303 -19.70 12.04 2.86
N LEU A 304 -19.08 11.17 3.66
CA LEU A 304 -19.80 10.08 4.33
C LEU A 304 -20.31 10.49 5.72
N GLY A 305 -19.86 11.62 6.26
CA GLY A 305 -20.34 12.17 7.53
C GLY A 305 -19.89 11.42 8.79
N PHE A 306 -18.84 10.59 8.73
CA PHE A 306 -18.31 9.94 9.93
C PHE A 306 -17.57 10.94 10.82
N GLN A 307 -17.74 10.79 12.13
CA GLN A 307 -16.98 11.55 13.12
C GLN A 307 -15.52 11.05 13.21
N ARG A 308 -14.62 11.90 13.70
CA ARG A 308 -13.18 11.57 13.77
C ARG A 308 -12.88 10.31 14.60
N ASN A 309 -13.56 10.14 15.74
CA ASN A 309 -13.50 8.94 16.57
C ASN A 309 -14.02 7.69 15.85
N GLU A 310 -15.10 7.79 15.07
CA GLU A 310 -15.62 6.69 14.27
C GLU A 310 -14.64 6.28 13.18
N ILE A 311 -14.05 7.26 12.47
CA ILE A 311 -13.02 7.01 11.46
C ILE A 311 -11.83 6.28 12.09
N GLN A 312 -11.36 6.70 13.26
CA GLN A 312 -10.29 6.00 13.98
C GLN A 312 -10.63 4.53 14.25
N GLN A 313 -11.86 4.23 14.67
CA GLN A 313 -12.32 2.87 14.91
C GLN A 313 -12.41 2.04 13.62
N ILE A 314 -12.97 2.64 12.57
CA ILE A 314 -13.10 2.02 11.24
C ILE A 314 -11.70 1.70 10.69
N VAL A 315 -10.77 2.64 10.74
CA VAL A 315 -9.40 2.48 10.22
C VAL A 315 -8.63 1.42 11.01
N PHE A 316 -8.78 1.39 12.33
CA PHE A 316 -8.11 0.40 13.17
C PHE A 316 -8.60 -1.03 12.86
N LYS A 317 -9.91 -1.21 12.71
CA LYS A 317 -10.53 -2.51 12.36
C LYS A 317 -10.31 -2.88 10.90
N THR A 318 -10.37 -1.92 9.99
CA THR A 318 -10.29 -2.12 8.54
C THR A 318 -9.36 -1.09 7.88
N PRO A 319 -8.02 -1.27 7.99
CA PRO A 319 -7.05 -0.31 7.45
C PRO A 319 -7.13 -0.08 5.94
N LYS A 320 -7.66 -1.07 5.20
CA LYS A 320 -7.78 -1.04 3.73
C LYS A 320 -8.69 0.10 3.22
N ILE A 321 -9.55 0.66 4.09
CA ILE A 321 -10.38 1.82 3.73
C ILE A 321 -9.52 3.02 3.32
N LEU A 322 -8.34 3.19 3.92
CA LEU A 322 -7.42 4.30 3.64
C LEU A 322 -6.90 4.27 2.20
N THR A 323 -6.86 3.10 1.56
CA THR A 323 -6.35 2.92 0.20
C THR A 323 -7.42 2.42 -0.76
N ALA A 324 -8.69 2.49 -0.37
CA ALA A 324 -9.80 2.05 -1.20
C ALA A 324 -10.06 3.05 -2.34
N SER A 325 -10.67 2.57 -3.43
CA SER A 325 -11.20 3.46 -4.47
C SER A 325 -12.33 4.33 -3.90
N LYS A 326 -12.21 5.65 -4.07
CA LYS A 326 -13.23 6.63 -3.65
C LYS A 326 -14.61 6.29 -4.20
N LYS A 327 -14.70 5.98 -5.50
CA LYS A 327 -15.95 5.61 -6.17
C LYS A 327 -16.60 4.40 -5.48
N ARG A 328 -15.82 3.33 -5.26
CA ARG A 328 -16.30 2.12 -4.61
C ARG A 328 -16.77 2.41 -3.19
N LEU A 329 -16.01 3.19 -2.43
CA LEU A 329 -16.32 3.55 -1.06
C LEU A 329 -17.65 4.32 -0.96
N LYS A 330 -17.81 5.38 -1.78
CA LYS A 330 -19.04 6.18 -1.84
C LYS A 330 -20.26 5.37 -2.24
N GLN A 331 -20.15 4.57 -3.30
CA GLN A 331 -21.27 3.73 -3.76
C GLN A 331 -21.68 2.68 -2.71
N THR A 332 -20.71 2.15 -1.96
CA THR A 332 -20.99 1.19 -0.89
C THR A 332 -21.67 1.88 0.29
N PHE A 333 -21.18 3.06 0.70
CA PHE A 333 -21.80 3.84 1.76
C PHE A 333 -23.22 4.28 1.40
N ASP A 334 -23.42 4.82 0.20
CA ASP A 334 -24.71 5.28 -0.30
C ASP A 334 -25.76 4.16 -0.24
N TYR A 335 -25.41 2.96 -0.70
CA TYR A 335 -26.30 1.82 -0.62
C TYR A 335 -26.60 1.39 0.83
N LEU A 336 -25.58 1.29 1.68
CA LEU A 336 -25.75 0.86 3.07
C LEU A 336 -26.55 1.89 3.90
N HIS A 337 -26.24 3.18 3.77
CA HIS A 337 -26.82 4.21 4.61
C HIS A 337 -28.15 4.73 4.05
N ASN A 338 -28.19 5.09 2.76
CA ASN A 338 -29.36 5.75 2.17
C ASN A 338 -30.43 4.76 1.70
N ILE A 339 -30.02 3.59 1.19
CA ILE A 339 -30.97 2.57 0.68
C ILE A 339 -31.35 1.59 1.78
N MET A 340 -30.37 1.01 2.50
CA MET A 340 -30.65 0.05 3.57
C MET A 340 -30.99 0.70 4.92
N GLY A 341 -30.86 2.02 5.05
CA GLY A 341 -31.18 2.76 6.28
C GLY A 341 -30.23 2.49 7.45
N ILE A 342 -29.02 1.97 7.20
CA ILE A 342 -28.10 1.57 8.27
C ILE A 342 -27.45 2.82 8.89
N PRO A 343 -27.54 3.04 10.22
CA PRO A 343 -26.94 4.20 10.87
C PRO A 343 -25.42 4.11 10.99
N HIS A 344 -24.73 5.27 11.07
CA HIS A 344 -23.26 5.37 11.16
C HIS A 344 -22.64 4.50 12.23
N HIS A 345 -23.20 4.46 13.43
CA HIS A 345 -22.66 3.68 14.54
C HIS A 345 -22.61 2.16 14.22
N MET A 346 -23.54 1.65 13.40
CA MET A 346 -23.54 0.26 12.94
C MET A 346 -22.45 0.02 11.89
N LEU A 347 -22.23 0.97 10.98
CA LEU A 347 -21.13 0.91 10.01
C LEU A 347 -19.76 1.00 10.71
N THR A 348 -19.66 1.77 11.79
CA THR A 348 -18.48 1.85 12.66
C THR A 348 -18.26 0.55 13.44
N ARG A 349 -19.35 -0.14 13.84
CA ARG A 349 -19.29 -1.44 14.50
C ARG A 349 -18.81 -2.53 13.54
N PHE A 350 -19.30 -2.53 12.30
CA PHE A 350 -19.03 -3.53 11.26
C PHE A 350 -18.34 -2.95 10.00
N PRO A 351 -17.13 -2.37 10.11
CA PRO A 351 -16.46 -1.72 8.99
C PRO A 351 -15.98 -2.68 7.90
N GLN A 352 -16.03 -4.00 8.14
CA GLN A 352 -15.69 -5.01 7.13
C GLN A 352 -16.61 -4.96 5.90
N VAL A 353 -17.83 -4.40 6.02
CA VAL A 353 -18.75 -4.22 4.88
C VAL A 353 -18.12 -3.42 3.74
N PHE A 354 -17.22 -2.48 4.05
CA PHE A 354 -16.52 -1.68 3.04
C PHE A 354 -15.44 -2.48 2.27
N ASN A 355 -15.06 -3.68 2.73
CA ASN A 355 -14.20 -4.59 1.99
C ASN A 355 -14.97 -5.52 1.05
N SER A 356 -16.28 -5.63 1.21
CA SER A 356 -17.11 -6.53 0.43
C SER A 356 -17.43 -5.96 -0.94
N LYS A 357 -17.75 -6.84 -1.90
CA LYS A 357 -18.22 -6.43 -3.22
C LYS A 357 -19.62 -5.84 -3.07
N LEU A 358 -19.85 -4.66 -3.63
CA LEU A 358 -21.16 -3.99 -3.58
C LEU A 358 -22.27 -4.86 -4.15
N LEU A 359 -22.00 -5.55 -5.27
CA LEU A 359 -22.96 -6.44 -5.91
C LEU A 359 -23.54 -7.48 -4.93
N ARG A 360 -22.67 -8.17 -4.19
CA ARG A 360 -23.06 -9.15 -3.17
C ARG A 360 -23.96 -8.54 -2.09
N ILE A 361 -23.67 -7.32 -1.64
CA ILE A 361 -24.49 -6.62 -0.65
C ILE A 361 -25.89 -6.35 -1.24
N LYS A 362 -25.94 -5.86 -2.48
CA LYS A 362 -27.19 -5.55 -3.18
C LYS A 362 -28.06 -6.78 -3.37
N GLU A 363 -27.49 -7.83 -3.96
CA GLU A 363 -28.18 -9.11 -4.23
C GLU A 363 -28.83 -9.68 -2.97
N ARG A 364 -28.05 -9.76 -1.89
CA ARG A 364 -28.54 -10.29 -0.60
C ARG A 364 -29.56 -9.38 0.06
N HIS A 365 -29.32 -8.07 0.07
CA HIS A 365 -30.28 -7.12 0.62
C HIS A 365 -31.61 -7.17 -0.14
N MET A 366 -31.57 -7.11 -1.47
CA MET A 366 -32.78 -7.14 -2.32
C MET A 366 -33.55 -8.44 -2.15
N PHE A 367 -32.86 -9.58 -2.03
CA PHE A 367 -33.52 -10.85 -1.77
C PHE A 367 -34.19 -10.90 -0.39
N LEU A 368 -33.51 -10.41 0.66
CA LEU A 368 -34.11 -10.30 1.99
C LEU A 368 -35.29 -9.33 2.01
N THR A 369 -35.23 -8.23 1.25
CA THR A 369 -36.34 -7.29 1.09
C THR A 369 -37.51 -7.95 0.39
N PHE A 370 -37.26 -8.72 -0.68
CA PHE A 370 -38.29 -9.50 -1.38
C PHE A 370 -38.99 -10.52 -0.46
N LEU A 371 -38.25 -11.15 0.45
CA LEU A 371 -38.78 -12.09 1.44
C LEU A 371 -39.39 -11.40 2.68
N GLY A 372 -39.35 -10.08 2.79
CA GLY A 372 -39.81 -9.34 3.98
C GLY A 372 -38.96 -9.59 5.24
N ARG A 373 -37.70 -10.01 5.06
CA ARG A 373 -36.76 -10.38 6.14
C ARG A 373 -35.60 -9.40 6.32
N ALA A 374 -35.58 -8.29 5.58
CA ALA A 374 -34.53 -7.28 5.69
C ALA A 374 -34.64 -6.49 7.01
N GLN A 375 -34.17 -7.07 8.11
CA GLN A 375 -34.11 -6.45 9.44
C GLN A 375 -32.66 -6.28 9.90
N TYR A 376 -32.19 -5.03 9.98
CA TYR A 376 -30.82 -4.68 10.37
C TYR A 376 -30.75 -3.93 11.71
N ASP A 377 -31.89 -3.74 12.40
CA ASP A 377 -31.95 -3.15 13.73
C ASP A 377 -31.73 -4.25 14.80
N PRO A 378 -30.67 -4.15 15.63
CA PRO A 378 -30.41 -5.11 16.69
C PRO A 378 -31.45 -5.12 17.82
N ALA A 379 -32.31 -4.09 17.91
CA ALA A 379 -33.39 -4.06 18.89
C ALA A 379 -34.63 -4.89 18.46
N GLN A 380 -34.70 -5.30 17.19
CA GLN A 380 -35.86 -5.97 16.62
C GLN A 380 -35.67 -7.48 16.49
N PRO A 381 -36.76 -8.28 16.55
CA PRO A 381 -36.68 -9.72 16.33
C PRO A 381 -36.25 -10.02 14.90
N SER A 382 -35.58 -11.16 14.70
CA SER A 382 -34.98 -11.57 13.41
C SER A 382 -33.88 -10.62 12.91
N TYR A 383 -33.16 -9.96 13.83
CA TYR A 383 -31.99 -9.14 13.50
C TYR A 383 -30.95 -9.91 12.68
N ILE A 384 -30.54 -9.30 11.56
CA ILE A 384 -29.46 -9.78 10.71
C ILE A 384 -28.29 -8.79 10.83
N SER A 385 -27.18 -9.28 11.34
CA SER A 385 -25.97 -8.46 11.40
C SER A 385 -25.35 -8.24 10.03
N LEU A 386 -24.68 -7.09 9.87
CA LEU A 386 -23.98 -6.78 8.62
C LEU A 386 -22.84 -7.75 8.33
N ASP A 387 -22.25 -8.34 9.37
CA ASP A 387 -21.24 -9.38 9.22
C ASP A 387 -21.84 -10.65 8.59
N GLN A 388 -22.98 -11.13 9.09
CA GLN A 388 -23.67 -12.27 8.49
C GLN A 388 -24.07 -12.00 7.04
N LEU A 389 -24.51 -10.77 6.75
CA LEU A 389 -24.87 -10.36 5.39
C LEU A 389 -23.69 -10.47 4.41
N VAL A 390 -22.46 -10.17 4.83
CA VAL A 390 -21.32 -10.11 3.90
C VAL A 390 -20.38 -11.32 3.95
N SER A 391 -20.24 -11.96 5.12
CA SER A 391 -19.19 -12.95 5.40
C SER A 391 -19.62 -14.39 5.12
N LEU A 392 -20.91 -14.74 5.30
CA LEU A 392 -21.39 -16.13 5.16
C LEU A 392 -21.38 -16.61 3.70
N PRO A 393 -21.08 -17.89 3.38
CA PRO A 393 -21.32 -18.49 2.06
C PRO A 393 -22.79 -18.39 1.61
N ASP A 394 -23.06 -18.56 0.32
CA ASP A 394 -24.39 -18.34 -0.24
C ASP A 394 -25.39 -19.41 0.23
N GLU A 395 -24.93 -20.66 0.40
CA GLU A 395 -25.73 -21.78 0.90
C GLU A 395 -26.20 -21.52 2.34
N VAL A 396 -25.27 -21.10 3.19
CA VAL A 396 -25.52 -20.79 4.60
C VAL A 396 -26.40 -19.55 4.72
N PHE A 397 -26.14 -18.52 3.93
CA PHE A 397 -26.99 -17.33 3.86
C PHE A 397 -28.43 -17.68 3.50
N CYS A 398 -28.65 -18.50 2.47
CA CYS A 398 -30.00 -18.87 2.03
C CYS A 398 -30.75 -19.67 3.10
N THR A 399 -30.10 -20.70 3.66
CA THR A 399 -30.72 -21.63 4.60
C THR A 399 -30.89 -21.03 6.01
N GLU A 400 -29.88 -20.36 6.54
CA GLU A 400 -29.88 -19.87 7.92
C GLU A 400 -30.45 -18.47 8.07
N ILE A 401 -30.24 -17.58 7.09
CA ILE A 401 -30.64 -16.17 7.18
C ILE A 401 -31.93 -15.91 6.39
N ALA A 402 -31.93 -16.22 5.08
CA ALA A 402 -33.07 -15.96 4.22
C ALA A 402 -34.23 -16.95 4.44
N LYS A 403 -33.97 -18.12 5.03
CA LYS A 403 -34.94 -19.22 5.20
C LYS A 403 -35.57 -19.63 3.86
N ALA A 404 -34.73 -19.68 2.82
CA ALA A 404 -35.10 -20.02 1.45
C ALA A 404 -34.09 -21.01 0.85
N SER A 405 -34.44 -21.66 -0.26
CA SER A 405 -33.48 -22.52 -0.97
C SER A 405 -32.48 -21.69 -1.77
N ILE A 406 -31.30 -22.25 -2.06
CA ILE A 406 -30.34 -21.60 -2.95
C ILE A 406 -30.89 -21.44 -4.37
N GLN A 407 -31.74 -22.35 -4.81
CA GLN A 407 -32.41 -22.28 -6.12
C GLN A 407 -33.36 -21.09 -6.20
N ASP A 408 -34.07 -20.76 -5.12
CA ASP A 408 -34.93 -19.57 -5.06
C ASP A 408 -34.10 -18.29 -5.16
N PHE A 409 -32.96 -18.27 -4.49
CA PHE A 409 -32.03 -17.15 -4.56
C PHE A 409 -31.49 -16.97 -5.99
N GLU A 410 -30.97 -18.01 -6.62
CA GLU A 410 -30.50 -17.96 -8.01
C GLU A 410 -31.60 -17.54 -8.99
N LYS A 411 -32.83 -18.04 -8.79
CA LYS A 411 -33.99 -17.65 -9.61
C LYS A 411 -34.33 -16.18 -9.43
N PHE A 412 -34.27 -15.67 -8.20
CA PHE A 412 -34.45 -14.25 -7.91
C PHE A 412 -33.35 -13.40 -8.57
N LEU A 413 -32.09 -13.81 -8.51
CA LEU A 413 -30.98 -13.07 -9.13
C LEU A 413 -31.13 -12.89 -10.64
N LYS A 414 -31.80 -13.83 -11.33
CA LYS A 414 -32.11 -13.70 -12.77
C LYS A 414 -33.17 -12.64 -13.09
N THR A 415 -33.82 -12.06 -12.08
CA THR A 415 -34.84 -11.02 -12.23
C THR A 415 -34.29 -9.60 -12.00
N LEU A 416 -33.05 -9.48 -11.54
CA LEU A 416 -32.32 -8.23 -11.32
C LEU A 416 -31.59 -7.78 -12.59
#